data_AF-A0A7C3CVG8-F1
#
_entry.id   AF-A0A7C3CVG8-F1
#
_cell.length_a   1.000
_cell.length_b   1.000
_cell.length_c   1.000
_cell.angle_alpha   90.00
_cell.angle_beta   90.00
_cell.angle_gamma   90.00
#
_symmetry.space_group_name_H-M   'P 1'
#
loop_
_entity.id
_entity.type
_entity.pdbx_description
1 polymer ?
#
loop_
_entity_poly.entity_id
_entity_poly.type
_entity_poly.pdbx_seq_one_letter_code
_entity_poly.pdbx_strand_id
1 'polypeptide(L)'
;MLRGLLITLTIVVWSVNGWAKEFNYQAHVEGMVCAFCAYSVSKNIGSLPGVDAESVNVDLESGRVDFRADRQVSRQSLEAVFTESGFRIDKLGETAQPSSGGESPKELSLILDIRLDSLETDRFEAVFEAVGNIAAGSPSRTVIEAPASLEGNLLKPVLMGRQQVMKVRFRPLDTGSIHIQLYM
;
A
#
# COMPACT_ATOMS: atom_id res chain seq x y z
N MET A 1 -33.89 7.52 58.72
CA MET A 1 -32.49 7.76 58.30
C MET A 1 -32.32 7.19 56.90
N LEU A 2 -32.81 7.93 55.90
CA LEU A 2 -32.81 7.55 54.49
C LEU A 2 -31.98 8.63 53.79
N ARG A 3 -30.70 8.34 53.52
CA ARG A 3 -29.74 9.29 52.95
C ARG A 3 -29.29 8.79 51.59
N GLY A 4 -29.70 9.51 50.55
CA GLY A 4 -28.84 9.76 49.40
C GLY A 4 -28.95 8.81 48.22
N LEU A 5 -30.16 8.54 47.76
CA LEU A 5 -30.40 8.18 46.37
C LEU A 5 -30.12 9.42 45.50
N LEU A 6 -28.90 9.56 44.97
CA LEU A 6 -28.53 10.57 43.97
C LEU A 6 -27.77 9.89 42.83
N ILE A 7 -28.51 9.02 42.14
CA ILE A 7 -28.21 8.54 40.78
C ILE A 7 -28.84 9.58 39.83
N THR A 8 -28.09 10.64 39.52
CA THR A 8 -28.36 11.61 38.44
C THR A 8 -27.01 12.27 38.15
N LEU A 9 -26.38 12.18 36.99
CA LEU A 9 -26.91 12.51 35.70
C LEU A 9 -26.02 11.86 34.64
N THR A 10 -26.61 10.92 33.92
CA THR A 10 -26.26 10.43 32.60
C THR A 10 -25.59 11.48 31.71
N ILE A 11 -24.25 11.48 31.68
CA ILE A 11 -23.51 11.84 30.47
C ILE A 11 -23.62 10.63 29.55
N VAL A 12 -24.83 10.41 29.03
CA VAL A 12 -24.98 9.80 27.71
C VAL A 12 -24.57 10.92 26.76
N VAL A 13 -23.25 11.13 26.64
CA VAL A 13 -22.71 11.60 25.37
C VAL A 13 -23.08 10.48 24.43
N TRP A 14 -24.19 10.69 23.74
CA TRP A 14 -24.55 9.93 22.57
C TRP A 14 -23.29 9.91 21.73
N SER A 15 -22.65 8.74 21.71
CA SER A 15 -21.65 8.39 20.74
C SER A 15 -22.35 8.55 19.39
N VAL A 16 -22.27 9.76 18.83
CA VAL A 16 -22.33 9.95 17.40
C VAL A 16 -21.07 9.28 16.87
N ASN A 17 -21.17 7.96 16.84
CA ASN A 17 -20.40 7.09 16.00
C ASN A 17 -20.63 7.60 14.58
N GLY A 18 -19.83 8.58 14.17
CA GLY A 18 -19.63 8.93 12.77
C GLY A 18 -18.95 7.75 12.13
N TRP A 19 -19.70 6.67 11.89
CA TRP A 19 -19.26 5.56 11.08
C TRP A 19 -19.21 6.09 9.65
N ALA A 20 -18.07 6.65 9.28
CA ALA A 20 -17.73 6.85 7.88
C ALA A 20 -17.90 5.49 7.21
N LYS A 21 -18.79 5.43 6.21
CA LYS A 21 -19.08 4.20 5.48
C LYS A 21 -17.81 3.81 4.72
N GLU A 22 -17.14 2.75 5.16
CA GLU A 22 -15.97 2.20 4.49
C GLU A 22 -16.42 1.32 3.32
N PHE A 23 -15.79 1.51 2.16
CA PHE A 23 -16.01 0.73 0.95
C PHE A 23 -14.84 -0.22 0.75
N ASN A 24 -15.11 -1.52 0.54
CA ASN A 24 -14.10 -2.51 0.22
C ASN A 24 -14.26 -2.92 -1.24
N TYR A 25 -13.17 -2.92 -2.00
CA TYR A 25 -13.17 -3.26 -3.41
C TYR A 25 -12.27 -4.45 -3.68
N GLN A 26 -12.73 -5.30 -4.60
CA GLN A 26 -11.91 -6.29 -5.27
C GLN A 26 -11.95 -6.02 -6.77
N ALA A 27 -10.78 -5.94 -7.39
CA ALA A 27 -10.61 -5.78 -8.81
C ALA A 27 -9.76 -6.92 -9.39
N HIS A 28 -9.92 -7.18 -10.69
CA HIS A 28 -9.02 -8.02 -11.48
C HIS A 28 -8.35 -7.15 -12.54
N VAL A 29 -7.03 -7.06 -12.49
CA VAL A 29 -6.20 -6.20 -13.36
C VAL A 29 -5.32 -7.07 -14.26
N GLU A 30 -5.47 -6.89 -15.57
CA GLU A 30 -4.67 -7.56 -16.58
C GLU A 30 -3.46 -6.73 -17.00
N GLY A 31 -2.41 -7.41 -17.51
CA GLY A 31 -1.19 -6.79 -18.02
C GLY A 31 -0.05 -6.70 -17.01
N MET A 32 -0.26 -7.14 -15.76
CA MET A 32 0.83 -7.25 -14.78
C MET A 32 1.62 -8.54 -15.02
N VAL A 33 2.93 -8.40 -15.29
CA VAL A 33 3.82 -9.56 -15.56
C VAL A 33 5.08 -9.57 -14.69
N CYS A 34 5.30 -8.54 -13.87
CA CYS A 34 6.45 -8.44 -12.97
C CYS A 34 6.13 -7.60 -11.73
N ALA A 35 7.01 -7.64 -10.73
CA ALA A 35 6.87 -6.89 -9.48
C ALA A 35 6.78 -5.36 -9.71
N PHE A 36 7.45 -4.82 -10.74
CA PHE A 36 7.34 -3.40 -11.08
C PHE A 36 5.95 -3.03 -11.62
N CYS A 37 5.32 -3.91 -12.41
CA CYS A 37 3.94 -3.72 -12.84
C CYS A 37 2.98 -3.74 -11.65
N ALA A 38 3.15 -4.70 -10.74
CA ALA A 38 2.34 -4.78 -9.51
C ALA A 38 2.50 -3.52 -8.64
N TYR A 39 3.73 -3.01 -8.51
CA TYR A 39 3.99 -1.73 -7.84
C TYR A 39 3.24 -0.57 -8.53
N SER A 40 3.35 -0.45 -9.86
CA SER A 40 2.68 0.61 -10.62
C SER A 40 1.16 0.56 -10.45
N VAL A 41 0.56 -0.64 -10.49
CA VAL A 41 -0.87 -0.83 -10.24
C VAL A 41 -1.25 -0.41 -8.82
N SER A 42 -0.48 -0.85 -7.82
CA SER A 42 -0.71 -0.48 -6.42
C SER A 42 -0.61 1.04 -6.20
N LYS A 43 0.38 1.69 -6.82
CA LYS A 43 0.60 3.14 -6.72
C LYS A 43 -0.55 3.92 -7.35
N ASN A 44 -0.95 3.54 -8.56
CA ASN A 44 -2.01 4.22 -9.30
C ASN A 44 -3.35 4.12 -8.57
N ILE A 45 -3.71 2.93 -8.07
CA ILE A 45 -4.94 2.76 -7.27
C ILE A 45 -4.85 3.54 -5.97
N GLY A 46 -3.72 3.48 -5.26
CA GLY A 46 -3.52 4.22 -4.02
C GLY A 46 -3.54 5.75 -4.18
N SER A 47 -3.33 6.27 -5.39
CA SER A 47 -3.40 7.70 -5.69
C SER A 47 -4.83 8.22 -5.90
N LEU A 48 -5.81 7.31 -6.00
CA LEU A 48 -7.20 7.70 -6.23
C LEU A 48 -7.81 8.38 -4.99
N PRO A 49 -8.58 9.46 -5.18
CA PRO A 49 -9.20 10.16 -4.06
C PRO A 49 -10.11 9.24 -3.24
N GLY A 50 -9.80 9.16 -1.94
CA GLY A 50 -10.52 8.38 -0.94
C GLY A 50 -10.03 6.94 -0.79
N VAL A 51 -9.11 6.45 -1.63
CA VAL A 51 -8.48 5.13 -1.43
C VAL A 51 -7.46 5.20 -0.29
N ASP A 52 -7.52 4.22 0.62
CA ASP A 52 -6.47 3.99 1.60
C ASP A 52 -5.29 3.29 0.90
N ALA A 53 -4.24 4.04 0.56
CA ALA A 53 -3.06 3.51 -0.12
C ALA A 53 -2.36 2.36 0.65
N GLU A 54 -2.48 2.30 1.98
CA GLU A 54 -1.91 1.22 2.79
C GLU A 54 -2.70 -0.08 2.65
N SER A 55 -3.99 0.02 2.34
CA SER A 55 -4.87 -1.13 2.13
C SER A 55 -4.67 -1.82 0.78
N VAL A 56 -4.09 -1.15 -0.21
CA VAL A 56 -3.96 -1.70 -1.57
C VAL A 56 -3.04 -2.92 -1.55
N ASN A 57 -3.60 -4.09 -1.85
CA ASN A 57 -2.92 -5.36 -1.91
C ASN A 57 -3.05 -5.94 -3.32
N VAL A 58 -1.92 -6.26 -3.95
CA VAL A 58 -1.87 -6.81 -5.30
C VAL A 58 -1.35 -8.24 -5.22
N ASP A 59 -2.10 -9.16 -5.80
CA ASP A 59 -1.66 -10.52 -6.09
C ASP A 59 -1.36 -10.61 -7.59
N LEU A 60 -0.08 -10.75 -7.93
CA LEU A 60 0.39 -10.78 -9.32
C LEU A 60 0.03 -12.09 -10.02
N GLU A 61 -0.05 -13.21 -9.31
CA GLU A 61 -0.35 -14.51 -9.91
C GLU A 61 -1.81 -14.56 -10.36
N SER A 62 -2.72 -14.09 -9.50
CA SER A 62 -4.16 -14.10 -9.81
C SER A 62 -4.65 -12.82 -10.50
N GLY A 63 -3.82 -11.78 -10.62
CA GLY A 63 -4.24 -10.46 -11.12
C GLY A 63 -5.20 -9.72 -10.18
N ARG A 64 -5.43 -10.25 -8.97
CA ARG A 64 -6.38 -9.71 -8.01
C ARG A 64 -5.79 -8.50 -7.30
N VAL A 65 -6.62 -7.47 -7.12
CA VAL A 65 -6.29 -6.30 -6.31
C VAL A 65 -7.41 -6.04 -5.32
N ASP A 66 -7.08 -5.97 -4.03
CA ASP A 66 -8.02 -5.56 -2.99
C ASP A 66 -7.61 -4.21 -2.42
N PHE A 67 -8.58 -3.34 -2.13
CA PHE A 67 -8.33 -2.04 -1.49
C PHE A 67 -9.57 -1.52 -0.77
N ARG A 68 -9.36 -0.55 0.13
CA ARG A 68 -10.40 0.13 0.90
C ARG A 68 -10.47 1.60 0.50
N ALA A 69 -11.65 2.18 0.64
CA ALA A 69 -11.87 3.59 0.40
C ALA A 69 -12.89 4.20 1.38
N ASP A 70 -12.72 5.47 1.71
CA ASP A 70 -13.65 6.26 2.53
C ASP A 70 -14.86 6.80 1.75
N ARG A 71 -14.83 6.63 0.43
CA ARG A 71 -15.87 7.04 -0.51
C ARG A 71 -15.94 6.07 -1.69
N GLN A 72 -17.05 6.12 -2.41
CA GLN A 72 -17.26 5.26 -3.56
C GLN A 72 -16.25 5.59 -4.68
N VAL A 73 -15.57 4.55 -5.18
CA VAL A 73 -14.67 4.61 -6.34
C VAL A 73 -15.41 4.11 -7.57
N SER A 74 -15.43 4.90 -8.65
CA SER A 74 -16.08 4.49 -9.89
C SER A 74 -15.13 3.67 -10.76
N ARG A 75 -15.68 2.72 -11.53
CA ARG A 75 -14.94 1.99 -12.56
C ARG A 75 -14.20 2.95 -13.50
N GLN A 76 -14.85 4.04 -13.92
CA GLN A 76 -14.25 5.03 -14.81
C GLN A 76 -13.02 5.71 -14.19
N SER A 77 -13.05 6.05 -12.89
CA SER A 77 -11.85 6.60 -12.22
C SER A 77 -10.71 5.60 -12.14
N LEU A 78 -11.03 4.31 -11.93
CA LEU A 78 -10.05 3.23 -11.90
C LEU A 78 -9.45 2.97 -13.29
N GLU A 79 -10.26 3.02 -14.34
CA GLU A 79 -9.80 2.86 -15.73
C GLU A 79 -8.95 4.07 -16.19
N ALA A 80 -9.33 5.28 -15.78
CA ALA A 80 -8.60 6.50 -16.13
C ALA A 80 -7.13 6.47 -15.67
N VAL A 81 -6.85 5.92 -14.47
CA VAL A 81 -5.47 5.81 -13.96
C VAL A 81 -4.61 4.78 -14.70
N PHE A 82 -5.21 3.94 -15.54
CA PHE A 82 -4.48 2.93 -16.32
C PHE A 82 -4.35 3.24 -17.82
N THR A 83 -4.96 4.32 -18.29
CA THR A 83 -4.98 4.72 -19.71
C THR A 83 -3.59 4.74 -20.35
N GLU A 84 -2.58 5.21 -19.62
CA GLU A 84 -1.21 5.39 -20.12
C GLU A 84 -0.28 4.20 -19.80
N SER A 85 -0.68 3.30 -18.91
CA SER A 85 0.16 2.20 -18.42
C SER A 85 -0.16 0.85 -19.06
N GLY A 86 -1.21 0.76 -19.88
CA GLY A 86 -1.58 -0.44 -20.62
C GLY A 86 -2.25 -1.53 -19.78
N PHE A 87 -2.55 -1.26 -18.50
CA PHE A 87 -3.33 -2.16 -17.65
C PHE A 87 -4.82 -2.06 -17.94
N ARG A 88 -5.55 -3.15 -17.71
CA ARG A 88 -7.00 -3.23 -17.95
C ARG A 88 -7.71 -3.81 -16.76
N ILE A 89 -8.87 -3.24 -16.40
CA ILE A 89 -9.70 -3.75 -15.32
C ILE A 89 -10.79 -4.64 -15.91
N ASP A 90 -10.65 -5.96 -15.73
CA ASP A 90 -11.64 -6.92 -16.19
C ASP A 90 -12.88 -6.89 -15.27
N LYS A 91 -12.65 -7.01 -13.95
CA LYS A 91 -13.71 -7.06 -12.94
C LYS A 91 -13.48 -6.02 -11.85
N LEU A 92 -14.57 -5.44 -11.34
CA LEU A 92 -14.59 -4.57 -10.16
C LEU A 92 -15.88 -4.86 -9.40
N GLY A 93 -15.74 -5.21 -8.12
CA GLY A 93 -16.87 -5.45 -7.21
C GLY A 93 -16.62 -4.79 -5.86
N GLU A 94 -17.66 -4.13 -5.33
CA GLU A 94 -17.70 -3.77 -3.91
C GLU A 94 -18.01 -5.04 -3.10
N THR A 95 -17.22 -5.29 -2.06
CA THR A 95 -17.35 -6.47 -1.20
C THR A 95 -17.89 -6.05 0.16
N ALA A 96 -18.89 -6.78 0.69
CA ALA A 96 -19.52 -6.47 1.97
C ALA A 96 -18.63 -6.80 3.19
N GLN A 97 -17.55 -7.54 3.00
CA GLN A 97 -16.55 -7.84 4.02
C GLN A 97 -15.20 -7.25 3.61
N PRO A 98 -14.40 -6.76 4.58
CA PRO A 98 -12.98 -6.58 4.36
C PRO A 98 -12.45 -7.90 3.78
N SER A 99 -11.68 -7.82 2.69
CA SER A 99 -11.09 -8.99 2.05
C SER A 99 -10.41 -9.86 3.12
N SER A 100 -10.96 -11.03 3.41
CA SER A 100 -10.40 -12.03 4.34
C SER A 100 -9.13 -12.70 3.79
N GLY A 101 -8.54 -12.15 2.72
CA GLY A 101 -7.16 -12.42 2.29
C GLY A 101 -6.14 -11.41 2.81
N GLY A 102 -6.58 -10.37 3.52
CA GLY A 102 -5.73 -9.64 4.45
C GLY A 102 -5.66 -10.44 5.73
N GLU A 103 -4.73 -11.40 5.79
CA GLU A 103 -4.26 -11.92 7.07
C GLU A 103 -4.06 -10.69 7.98
N SER A 104 -4.69 -10.67 9.16
CA SER A 104 -4.44 -9.63 10.18
C SER A 104 -2.95 -9.36 10.16
N PRO A 105 -2.47 -8.12 9.86
CA PRO A 105 -1.13 -7.89 9.34
C PRO A 105 -0.18 -8.75 10.14
N LYS A 106 0.37 -9.81 9.53
CA LYS A 106 1.41 -10.60 10.20
C LYS A 106 2.39 -9.54 10.66
N GLU A 107 2.60 -9.43 11.97
CA GLU A 107 3.25 -8.27 12.55
C GLU A 107 4.70 -8.29 12.07
N LEU A 108 4.94 -7.66 10.92
CA LEU A 108 6.24 -7.69 10.26
C LEU A 108 7.17 -6.84 11.11
N SER A 109 8.25 -7.46 11.54
CA SER A 109 9.27 -6.79 12.34
C SER A 109 10.21 -6.03 11.41
N LEU A 110 10.67 -4.85 11.84
CA LEU A 110 11.72 -4.14 11.11
C LEU A 110 13.03 -4.92 11.25
N ILE A 111 13.54 -5.46 10.16
CA ILE A 111 14.79 -6.25 10.15
C ILE A 111 15.97 -5.51 9.55
N LEU A 112 15.70 -4.46 8.77
CA LEU A 112 16.72 -3.66 8.08
C LEU A 112 16.24 -2.21 7.99
N ASP A 113 17.10 -1.30 8.41
CA ASP A 113 16.92 0.14 8.31
C ASP A 113 18.24 0.73 7.77
N ILE A 114 18.18 1.26 6.55
CA ILE A 114 19.32 1.86 5.86
C ILE A 114 19.02 3.34 5.66
N ARG A 115 19.95 4.20 6.08
CA ARG A 115 19.95 5.62 5.77
C ARG A 115 21.20 5.98 4.97
N LEU A 116 20.99 6.57 3.80
CA LEU A 116 22.04 7.08 2.93
C LEU A 116 21.91 8.60 2.87
N ASP A 117 22.90 9.32 3.37
CA ASP A 117 22.97 10.79 3.30
C ASP A 117 23.53 11.28 1.94
N SER A 118 23.25 10.53 0.87
CA SER A 118 23.64 10.82 -0.51
C SER A 118 22.52 10.41 -1.47
N LEU A 119 22.37 11.18 -2.54
CA LEU A 119 21.38 10.97 -3.60
C LEU A 119 21.96 10.28 -4.85
N GLU A 120 23.25 9.90 -4.82
CA GLU A 120 23.97 9.21 -5.91
C GLU A 120 23.56 7.73 -5.96
N THR A 121 22.39 7.44 -6.55
CA THR A 121 21.78 6.09 -6.54
C THR A 121 22.62 5.03 -7.24
N ASP A 122 23.40 5.41 -8.25
CA ASP A 122 24.31 4.55 -9.01
C ASP A 122 25.39 3.91 -8.13
N ARG A 123 25.88 4.64 -7.13
CA ARG A 123 26.90 4.13 -6.19
C ARG A 123 26.38 3.03 -5.26
N PHE A 124 25.06 2.95 -5.08
CA PHE A 124 24.41 2.04 -4.14
C PHE A 124 23.53 1.00 -4.82
N GLU A 125 23.63 0.85 -6.14
CA GLU A 125 22.80 -0.09 -6.92
C GLU A 125 22.82 -1.52 -6.34
N ALA A 126 24.01 -2.03 -6.03
CA ALA A 126 24.17 -3.37 -5.42
C ALA A 126 23.48 -3.51 -4.06
N VAL A 127 23.38 -2.42 -3.28
CA VAL A 127 22.64 -2.42 -2.00
C VAL A 127 21.16 -2.57 -2.26
N PHE A 128 20.62 -1.80 -3.22
CA PHE A 128 19.21 -1.86 -3.59
C PHE A 128 18.83 -3.22 -4.20
N GLU A 129 19.71 -3.81 -4.99
CA GLU A 129 19.54 -5.17 -5.50
C GLU A 129 19.50 -6.20 -4.37
N ALA A 130 20.41 -6.09 -3.39
CA ALA A 130 20.44 -6.97 -2.23
C ALA A 130 19.15 -6.85 -1.41
N VAL A 131 18.65 -5.63 -1.16
CA VAL A 131 17.36 -5.40 -0.50
C VAL A 131 16.24 -6.09 -1.27
N GLY A 132 16.16 -5.89 -2.58
CA GLY A 132 15.14 -6.53 -3.41
C GLY A 132 15.25 -8.07 -3.40
N ASN A 133 16.45 -8.63 -3.33
CA ASN A 133 16.64 -10.08 -3.26
C ASN A 133 16.15 -10.66 -1.93
N ILE A 134 16.41 -9.98 -0.81
CA ILE A 134 15.90 -10.37 0.51
C ILE A 134 14.38 -10.25 0.54
N ALA A 135 13.84 -9.12 0.10
CA ALA A 135 12.41 -8.84 0.07
C ALA A 135 11.63 -9.83 -0.79
N ALA A 136 12.23 -10.34 -1.87
CA ALA A 136 11.60 -11.33 -2.73
C ALA A 136 11.45 -12.70 -2.05
N GLY A 137 12.33 -13.09 -1.12
CA GLY A 137 12.37 -14.47 -0.61
C GLY A 137 11.25 -14.86 0.36
N SER A 138 10.44 -13.92 0.86
CA SER A 138 9.36 -14.17 1.83
C SER A 138 8.35 -13.02 1.83
N PRO A 139 7.17 -13.18 2.46
CA PRO A 139 6.24 -12.07 2.68
C PRO A 139 6.96 -10.91 3.39
N SER A 140 7.08 -9.78 2.70
CA SER A 140 7.83 -8.64 3.18
C SER A 140 7.16 -7.33 2.79
N ARG A 141 7.49 -6.28 3.53
CA ARG A 141 7.13 -4.90 3.19
C ARG A 141 8.40 -4.06 3.13
N THR A 142 8.64 -3.40 2.01
CA THR A 142 9.74 -2.43 1.86
C THR A 142 9.16 -1.03 1.79
N VAL A 143 9.63 -0.13 2.64
CA VAL A 143 9.32 1.30 2.58
C VAL A 143 10.57 2.05 2.14
N ILE A 144 10.44 2.86 1.10
CA ILE A 144 11.51 3.70 0.57
C ILE A 144 11.05 5.15 0.69
N GLU A 145 11.80 5.94 1.42
CA GLU A 145 11.59 7.36 1.67
C GLU A 145 12.73 8.15 1.00
N ALA A 146 12.42 8.92 -0.04
CA ALA A 146 13.41 9.64 -0.84
C ALA A 146 12.75 10.75 -1.70
N PRO A 147 13.52 11.66 -2.30
CA PRO A 147 13.01 12.60 -3.31
C PRO A 147 12.26 11.90 -4.44
N ALA A 148 11.12 12.47 -4.85
CA ALA A 148 10.27 11.92 -5.89
C ALA A 148 11.01 11.68 -7.23
N SER A 149 12.01 12.52 -7.52
CA SER A 149 12.86 12.39 -8.72
C SER A 149 13.68 11.09 -8.75
N LEU A 150 13.94 10.46 -7.60
CA LEU A 150 14.75 9.24 -7.49
C LEU A 150 13.94 7.96 -7.56
N GLU A 151 12.60 8.04 -7.53
CA GLU A 151 11.73 6.87 -7.45
C GLU A 151 12.07 5.81 -8.49
N GLY A 152 12.18 6.20 -9.77
CA GLY A 152 12.49 5.28 -10.85
C GLY A 152 13.86 4.62 -10.69
N ASN A 153 14.88 5.36 -10.24
CA ASN A 153 16.25 4.84 -10.09
C ASN A 153 16.39 3.93 -8.87
N LEU A 154 15.61 4.17 -7.81
CA LEU A 154 15.60 3.34 -6.61
C LEU A 154 14.78 2.06 -6.83
N LEU A 155 13.64 2.15 -7.50
CA LEU A 155 12.75 1.00 -7.67
C LEU A 155 13.23 -0.01 -8.70
N LYS A 156 13.94 0.43 -9.76
CA LYS A 156 14.48 -0.48 -10.78
C LYS A 156 15.30 -1.62 -10.19
N PRO A 157 16.40 -1.38 -9.45
CA PRO A 157 17.21 -2.45 -8.87
C PRO A 157 16.46 -3.26 -7.79
N VAL A 158 15.49 -2.65 -7.10
CA VAL A 158 14.68 -3.34 -6.06
C VAL A 158 13.63 -4.28 -6.66
N LEU A 159 13.05 -3.95 -7.82
CA LEU A 159 11.87 -4.65 -8.37
C LEU A 159 12.11 -5.39 -9.69
N MET A 160 13.01 -4.92 -10.55
CA MET A 160 13.18 -5.50 -11.88
C MET A 160 13.62 -6.98 -11.82
N GLY A 161 13.15 -7.78 -12.78
CA GLY A 161 13.48 -9.20 -12.89
C GLY A 161 12.78 -10.12 -11.88
N ARG A 162 11.94 -9.59 -10.99
CA ARG A 162 11.30 -10.37 -9.91
C ARG A 162 9.85 -10.69 -10.26
N GLN A 163 9.50 -11.98 -10.17
CA GLN A 163 8.16 -12.52 -10.47
C GLN A 163 7.28 -12.69 -9.24
N GLN A 164 7.78 -12.34 -8.05
CA GLN A 164 7.06 -12.43 -6.79
C GLN A 164 6.74 -11.03 -6.25
N VAL A 165 5.53 -10.88 -5.71
CA VAL A 165 5.07 -9.59 -5.17
C VAL A 165 5.65 -9.38 -3.79
N MET A 166 6.62 -8.46 -3.71
CA MET A 166 6.99 -7.80 -2.47
C MET A 166 6.17 -6.51 -2.34
N LYS A 167 5.64 -6.23 -1.14
CA LYS A 167 4.89 -4.98 -0.92
C LYS A 167 5.88 -3.83 -0.80
N VAL A 168 6.12 -3.11 -1.90
CA VAL A 168 6.95 -1.90 -1.89
C VAL A 168 6.08 -0.66 -1.79
N ARG A 169 6.50 0.28 -0.95
CA ARG A 169 5.93 1.61 -0.81
C ARG A 169 7.03 2.63 -0.99
N PHE A 170 6.81 3.54 -1.92
CA PHE A 170 7.66 4.72 -2.09
C PHE A 170 6.94 5.92 -1.48
N ARG A 171 7.59 6.62 -0.57
CA ARG A 171 7.09 7.82 0.10
C ARG A 171 7.95 9.00 -0.32
N PRO A 172 7.46 9.88 -1.20
CA PRO A 172 8.23 11.02 -1.63
C PRO A 172 8.45 11.96 -0.44
N LEU A 173 9.71 12.28 -0.16
CA LEU A 173 10.12 13.27 0.84
C LEU A 173 11.13 14.24 0.22
N ASP A 174 10.96 15.53 0.50
CA ASP A 174 11.92 16.56 0.06
C ASP A 174 13.15 16.58 0.99
N THR A 175 13.91 15.48 0.98
CA THR A 175 15.08 15.25 1.83
C THR A 175 16.36 15.12 1.02
N GLY A 176 17.51 15.41 1.63
CA GLY A 176 18.84 15.15 1.05
C GLY A 176 19.31 13.70 1.22
N SER A 177 18.42 12.79 1.60
CA SER A 177 18.75 11.42 2.00
C SER A 177 17.74 10.39 1.47
N ILE A 178 18.20 9.14 1.39
CA ILE A 178 17.42 7.96 1.04
C ILE A 178 17.31 7.09 2.29
N HIS A 179 16.09 6.69 2.64
CA HIS A 179 15.80 5.84 3.77
C HIS A 179 15.04 4.60 3.31
N ILE A 180 15.56 3.42 3.62
CA ILE A 180 15.00 2.13 3.19
C ILE A 180 14.77 1.27 4.42
N GLN A 181 13.54 0.82 4.58
CA GLN A 181 13.11 -0.03 5.68
C GLN A 181 12.53 -1.32 5.12
N LEU A 182 13.03 -2.47 5.58
CA LEU A 182 12.49 -3.78 5.22
C LEU A 182 11.90 -4.44 6.46
N TYR A 183 10.65 -4.87 6.31
CA TYR A 183 9.89 -5.56 7.33
C TYR A 183 9.60 -7.00 6.89
N MET A 184 9.83 -7.98 7.77
CA MET A 184 9.64 -9.43 7.55
C MET A 184 9.07 -10.13 8.78
#